data_AF-A0A259KM94-F1
#
_entry.id   AF-A0A259KM94-F1
#
_cell.length_a   1.000
_cell.length_b   1.000
_cell.length_c   1.000
_cell.angle_alpha   90.00
_cell.angle_beta   90.00
_cell.angle_gamma   90.00
#
_symmetry.space_group_name_H-M   'P 1'
#
loop_
_entity.id
_entity.type
_entity.pdbx_description
1 polymer ?
#
loop_
_entity_poly.entity_id
_entity_poly.type
_entity_poly.pdbx_seq_one_letter_code
_entity_poly.pdbx_strand_id
1 'polypeptide(L)'
;MTLGLTHRSGIMTKYLIFKNDPVSKKLNAPGSPEQVADIARAIEMDGAPANAFIVYPADSPSASFEALKATPRFSIELDQAKVDQWLNEAEPLLEKIYSVHDALGTAYGIIMDAIRDLESDLESSESFHDLQLTSDMDIDRAFEYIENPSEYEFASKLAEVFDVKVFENN
;
A
#
# COMPACT_ATOMS: atom_id res chain seq x y z
N MET A 1 -49.96 6.03 8.96
CA MET A 1 -49.35 5.79 7.64
C MET A 1 -47.85 5.85 7.82
N THR A 2 -47.21 4.69 7.93
CA THR A 2 -45.78 4.56 8.20
C THR A 2 -45.07 4.54 6.85
N LEU A 3 -44.31 5.60 6.53
CA LEU A 3 -43.45 5.59 5.34
C LEU A 3 -42.28 4.63 5.62
N GLY A 4 -42.20 3.58 4.80
CA GLY A 4 -41.09 2.65 4.80
C GLY A 4 -39.79 3.35 4.41
N LEU A 5 -38.79 3.21 5.26
CA LEU A 5 -37.39 3.48 4.92
C LEU A 5 -36.98 2.51 3.81
N THR A 6 -36.92 3.00 2.59
CA THR A 6 -36.32 2.27 1.46
C THR A 6 -34.83 2.16 1.73
N HIS A 7 -34.40 0.99 2.19
CA HIS A 7 -32.99 0.59 2.19
C HIS A 7 -32.55 0.62 0.72
N ARG A 8 -31.74 1.62 0.33
CA ARG A 8 -31.07 1.60 -0.97
C ARG A 8 -30.04 0.48 -0.91
N SER A 9 -30.40 -0.71 -1.39
CA SER A 9 -29.41 -1.71 -1.74
C SER A 9 -28.59 -1.11 -2.88
N GLY A 10 -27.35 -0.70 -2.61
CA GLY A 10 -26.41 -0.27 -3.66
C GLY A 10 -26.24 -1.40 -4.67
N ILE A 11 -26.06 -1.07 -5.95
CA ILE A 11 -25.71 -2.08 -6.95
C ILE A 11 -24.31 -2.56 -6.60
N MET A 12 -24.21 -3.81 -6.13
CA MET A 12 -22.94 -4.49 -5.90
C MET A 12 -22.35 -4.91 -7.24
N THR A 13 -21.13 -4.49 -7.52
CA THR A 13 -20.37 -4.89 -8.70
C THR A 13 -19.21 -5.77 -8.26
N LYS A 14 -19.15 -6.99 -8.81
CA LYS A 14 -18.01 -7.88 -8.61
C LYS A 14 -16.92 -7.54 -9.61
N TYR A 15 -15.70 -7.42 -9.12
CA TYR A 15 -14.50 -7.19 -9.91
C TYR A 15 -13.55 -8.39 -9.81
N LEU A 16 -12.88 -8.69 -10.92
CA LEU A 16 -11.76 -9.62 -10.99
C LEU A 16 -10.48 -8.82 -11.21
N ILE A 17 -9.47 -9.12 -10.39
CA ILE A 17 -8.17 -8.46 -10.42
C ILE A 17 -7.13 -9.46 -10.92
N PHE A 18 -6.40 -9.09 -11.96
CA PHE A 18 -5.35 -9.92 -12.56
C PHE A 18 -4.00 -9.23 -12.41
N LYS A 19 -2.93 -10.01 -12.26
CA LYS A 19 -1.55 -9.48 -12.41
C LYS A 19 -1.42 -8.95 -13.83
N ASN A 20 -1.00 -7.70 -13.94
CA ASN A 20 -0.80 -7.06 -15.23
C ASN A 20 0.63 -7.35 -15.71
N ASP A 21 0.77 -7.60 -17.01
CA ASP A 21 2.09 -7.67 -17.61
C ASP A 21 2.69 -6.25 -17.68
N PRO A 22 3.86 -5.99 -17.05
CA PRO A 22 4.50 -4.67 -17.04
C PRO A 22 4.74 -4.09 -18.44
N VAL A 23 4.87 -4.94 -19.46
CA VAL A 23 5.15 -4.55 -20.86
C VAL A 23 3.85 -4.25 -21.63
N SER A 24 2.69 -4.69 -21.14
CA SER A 24 1.42 -4.68 -21.89
C SER A 24 0.84 -3.30 -22.18
N LYS A 25 1.39 -2.23 -21.58
CA LYS A 25 0.87 -0.84 -21.59
C LYS A 25 -0.60 -0.71 -21.18
N LYS A 26 -1.22 -1.77 -20.64
CA LYS A 26 -2.59 -1.74 -20.14
C LYS A 26 -2.63 -0.90 -18.87
N LEU A 27 -3.58 0.02 -18.82
CA LEU A 27 -3.85 0.87 -17.67
C LEU A 27 -5.33 0.71 -17.29
N ASN A 28 -5.64 0.86 -16.01
CA ASN A 28 -7.02 1.04 -15.56
C ASN A 28 -7.53 2.39 -16.12
N ALA A 29 -8.80 2.45 -16.51
CA ALA A 29 -9.42 3.65 -17.06
C ALA A 29 -10.09 4.51 -15.96
N PRO A 30 -9.68 5.79 -15.78
CA PRO A 30 -10.04 6.59 -14.61
C PRO A 30 -11.54 6.64 -14.33
N GLY A 31 -11.95 6.30 -13.10
CA GLY A 31 -13.27 6.59 -12.55
C GLY A 31 -14.09 5.42 -12.01
N SER A 32 -13.56 4.18 -11.92
CA SER A 32 -14.13 3.12 -11.04
C SER A 32 -13.27 1.87 -10.89
N PRO A 33 -12.50 1.40 -11.90
CA PRO A 33 -11.63 0.23 -11.74
C PRO A 33 -10.32 0.53 -10.98
N GLU A 34 -9.89 1.79 -10.91
CA GLU A 34 -8.65 2.20 -10.22
C GLU A 34 -8.73 1.93 -8.72
N GLN A 35 -9.85 2.30 -8.08
CA GLN A 35 -10.04 2.14 -6.64
C GLN A 35 -9.91 0.67 -6.22
N VAL A 36 -10.45 -0.24 -7.03
CA VAL A 36 -10.31 -1.70 -6.81
C VAL A 36 -8.85 -2.13 -6.94
N ALA A 37 -8.11 -1.56 -7.91
CA ALA A 37 -6.70 -1.84 -8.09
C ALA A 37 -5.89 -1.34 -6.89
N ASP A 38 -6.20 -0.16 -6.37
CA ASP A 38 -5.52 0.44 -5.21
C ASP A 38 -5.81 -0.34 -3.92
N ILE A 39 -7.04 -0.79 -3.70
CA ILE A 39 -7.38 -1.71 -2.61
C ILE A 39 -6.56 -3.01 -2.72
N ALA A 40 -6.50 -3.60 -3.92
CA ALA A 40 -5.75 -4.83 -4.13
C ALA A 40 -4.24 -4.64 -3.90
N ARG A 41 -3.67 -3.51 -4.32
CA ARG A 41 -2.27 -3.14 -4.07
C ARG A 41 -1.98 -3.00 -2.58
N ALA A 42 -2.85 -2.30 -1.85
CA ALA A 42 -2.70 -2.11 -0.41
C ALA A 42 -2.73 -3.45 0.34
N ILE A 43 -3.51 -4.43 -0.14
CA ILE A 43 -3.59 -5.76 0.45
C ILE A 43 -2.36 -6.62 0.11
N GLU A 44 -1.78 -6.48 -1.09
CA GLU A 44 -0.60 -7.27 -1.47
C GLU A 44 0.68 -6.81 -0.77
N MET A 45 0.71 -5.59 -0.20
CA MET A 45 1.80 -5.05 0.63
C MET A 45 3.20 -5.00 -0.03
N ASP A 46 3.33 -5.38 -1.30
CA ASP A 46 4.63 -5.51 -1.98
C ASP A 46 5.12 -4.22 -2.67
N GLY A 47 4.56 -3.04 -2.33
CA GLY A 47 4.94 -1.78 -2.97
C GLY A 47 4.76 -1.81 -4.49
N ALA A 48 3.78 -2.60 -4.97
CA ALA A 48 3.58 -2.85 -6.38
C ALA A 48 3.45 -1.51 -7.16
N PRO A 49 3.86 -1.42 -8.43
CA PRO A 49 3.70 -0.20 -9.24
C PRO A 49 2.23 0.01 -9.66
N ALA A 50 1.82 1.25 -9.97
CA ALA A 50 0.40 1.59 -10.24
C ALA A 50 -0.25 0.73 -11.35
N ASN A 51 0.57 0.19 -12.24
CA ASN A 51 0.18 -0.72 -13.32
C ASN A 51 0.31 -2.21 -12.98
N ALA A 52 0.55 -2.60 -11.72
CA ALA A 52 0.77 -4.00 -11.32
C ALA A 52 -0.46 -4.88 -11.51
N PHE A 53 -1.65 -4.29 -11.47
CA PHE A 53 -2.91 -5.00 -11.66
C PHE A 53 -3.79 -4.36 -12.72
N ILE A 54 -4.53 -5.21 -13.41
CA ILE A 54 -5.61 -4.81 -14.32
C ILE A 54 -6.92 -5.34 -13.75
N VAL A 55 -7.93 -4.47 -13.72
CA VAL A 55 -9.22 -4.75 -13.10
C VAL A 55 -10.33 -4.78 -14.13
N TYR A 56 -11.20 -5.77 -14.05
CA TYR A 56 -12.39 -5.87 -14.89
C TYR A 56 -13.63 -6.18 -14.05
N PRO A 57 -14.80 -5.57 -14.35
CA PRO A 57 -16.07 -6.09 -13.86
C PRO A 57 -16.23 -7.54 -14.30
N ALA A 58 -16.64 -8.42 -13.38
CA ALA A 58 -16.69 -9.86 -13.60
C ALA A 58 -17.57 -10.25 -14.80
N ASP A 59 -18.63 -9.49 -15.06
CA ASP A 59 -19.58 -9.72 -16.15
C ASP A 59 -19.13 -9.09 -17.49
N SER A 60 -17.93 -8.50 -17.55
CA SER A 60 -17.42 -7.89 -18.78
C SER A 60 -16.79 -8.92 -19.73
N PRO A 61 -16.88 -8.70 -21.06
CA PRO A 61 -16.14 -9.52 -22.04
C PRO A 61 -14.64 -9.55 -21.79
N SER A 62 -14.07 -8.43 -21.30
CA SER A 62 -12.66 -8.32 -20.95
C SER A 62 -12.25 -9.25 -19.81
N ALA A 63 -13.08 -9.36 -18.77
CA ALA A 63 -12.86 -10.30 -17.67
C ALA A 63 -12.87 -11.76 -18.17
N SER A 64 -13.83 -12.10 -19.03
CA SER A 64 -13.92 -13.45 -19.62
C SER A 64 -12.68 -13.76 -20.47
N PHE A 65 -12.22 -12.81 -21.29
CA PHE A 65 -11.06 -13.01 -22.14
C PHE A 65 -9.75 -13.10 -21.35
N GLU A 66 -9.59 -12.30 -20.29
CA GLU A 66 -8.38 -12.37 -19.46
C GLU A 66 -8.34 -13.66 -18.63
N ALA A 67 -9.50 -14.13 -18.14
CA ALA A 67 -9.63 -15.41 -17.43
C ALA A 67 -9.27 -16.63 -18.28
N LEU A 68 -9.28 -16.53 -19.62
CA LEU A 68 -8.77 -17.58 -20.51
C LEU A 68 -7.23 -17.66 -20.51
N LYS A 69 -6.54 -16.60 -20.08
CA LYS A 69 -5.08 -16.52 -20.09
C LYS A 69 -4.48 -16.82 -18.72
N ALA A 70 -5.12 -16.33 -17.67
CA ALA A 70 -4.62 -16.44 -16.30
C ALA A 70 -5.77 -16.48 -15.29
N THR A 71 -5.55 -17.12 -14.15
CA THR A 71 -6.45 -17.06 -13.01
C THR A 71 -6.46 -15.63 -12.46
N PRO A 72 -7.62 -15.06 -12.07
CA PRO A 72 -7.63 -13.82 -11.30
C PRO A 72 -6.83 -14.02 -10.01
N ARG A 73 -6.08 -13.00 -9.58
CA ARG A 73 -5.40 -13.00 -8.29
C ARG A 73 -6.40 -12.84 -7.15
N PHE A 74 -7.32 -11.88 -7.32
CA PHE A 74 -8.36 -11.56 -6.34
C PHE A 74 -9.73 -11.38 -6.99
N SER A 75 -10.79 -11.46 -6.19
CA SER A 75 -12.06 -10.80 -6.49
C SER A 75 -12.53 -9.96 -5.32
N ILE A 76 -13.14 -8.82 -5.64
CA ILE A 76 -13.69 -7.86 -4.69
C ILE A 76 -15.11 -7.52 -5.13
N GLU A 77 -16.04 -7.39 -4.19
CA GLU A 77 -17.40 -6.93 -4.45
C GLU A 77 -17.58 -5.55 -3.82
N LEU A 78 -17.84 -4.54 -4.66
CA LEU A 78 -18.00 -3.15 -4.24
C LEU A 78 -19.41 -2.65 -4.51
N ASP A 79 -19.98 -1.95 -3.53
CA ASP A 79 -21.05 -0.98 -3.73
C ASP A 79 -20.51 0.43 -3.47
N GLN A 80 -21.40 1.43 -3.59
CA GLN A 80 -21.04 2.81 -3.30
C GLN A 80 -20.59 3.00 -1.85
N ALA A 81 -21.11 2.24 -0.89
CA ALA A 81 -20.74 2.39 0.52
C ALA A 81 -19.29 1.94 0.76
N LYS A 82 -18.85 0.83 0.15
CA LYS A 82 -17.46 0.38 0.20
C LYS A 82 -16.53 1.34 -0.55
N VAL A 83 -16.96 1.89 -1.68
CA VAL A 83 -16.20 2.95 -2.38
C VAL A 83 -16.02 4.17 -1.49
N ASP A 84 -17.10 4.65 -0.86
CA ASP A 84 -17.05 5.80 0.04
C ASP A 84 -16.17 5.50 1.26
N GLN A 85 -16.21 4.28 1.79
CA GLN A 85 -15.36 3.83 2.89
C GLN A 85 -13.88 3.79 2.50
N TRP A 86 -13.56 3.37 1.28
CA TRP A 86 -12.18 3.43 0.77
C TRP A 86 -11.68 4.88 0.75
N LEU A 87 -12.40 5.76 0.06
CA LEU A 87 -11.98 7.14 -0.21
C LEU A 87 -11.92 8.01 1.05
N ASN A 88 -12.86 7.83 1.96
CA ASN A 88 -12.99 8.73 3.12
C ASN A 88 -12.32 8.21 4.39
N GLU A 89 -11.98 6.91 4.45
CA GLU A 89 -11.44 6.29 5.66
C GLU A 89 -10.14 5.53 5.39
N ALA A 90 -10.18 4.51 4.53
CA ALA A 90 -9.05 3.58 4.38
C ALA A 90 -7.84 4.21 3.68
N GLU A 91 -8.04 4.86 2.54
CA GLU A 91 -6.96 5.50 1.78
C GLU A 91 -6.25 6.60 2.59
N PRO A 92 -6.95 7.53 3.27
CA PRO A 92 -6.31 8.50 4.15
C PRO A 92 -5.53 7.89 5.33
N LEU A 93 -5.95 6.73 5.84
CA LEU A 93 -5.20 6.01 6.87
C LEU A 93 -3.93 5.37 6.31
N LEU A 94 -4.02 4.80 5.10
CA LEU A 94 -2.86 4.24 4.39
C LEU A 94 -1.80 5.31 4.12
N GLU A 95 -2.22 6.50 3.65
CA GLU A 95 -1.30 7.63 3.45
C GLU A 95 -0.60 8.05 4.76
N LYS A 96 -1.29 8.01 5.89
CA LYS A 96 -0.70 8.33 7.20
C LYS A 96 0.27 7.25 7.67
N ILE A 97 0.00 5.97 7.38
CA ILE A 97 0.92 4.87 7.64
C ILE A 97 2.23 5.12 6.88
N TYR A 98 2.15 5.37 5.57
CA TYR A 98 3.33 5.69 4.75
C TYR A 98 4.05 6.95 5.23
N SER A 99 3.31 7.99 5.64
CA SER A 99 3.91 9.20 6.20
C SER A 99 4.75 8.93 7.47
N VAL A 100 4.35 7.95 8.30
CA VAL A 100 5.14 7.54 9.46
C VAL A 100 6.42 6.82 9.02
N HIS A 101 6.34 5.90 8.04
CA HIS A 101 7.52 5.24 7.49
C HIS A 101 8.51 6.24 6.88
N ASP A 102 8.01 7.20 6.09
CA ASP A 102 8.82 8.27 5.49
C ASP A 102 9.49 9.14 6.55
N ALA A 103 8.77 9.49 7.62
CA ALA A 103 9.32 10.27 8.72
C ALA A 103 10.44 9.52 9.46
N LEU A 104 10.28 8.22 9.69
CA LEU A 104 11.30 7.38 10.31
C LEU A 104 12.53 7.26 9.43
N GLY A 105 12.36 6.97 8.14
CA GLY A 105 13.46 6.90 7.18
C GLY A 105 14.20 8.24 7.04
N THR A 106 13.46 9.34 7.03
CA THR A 106 14.04 10.70 6.98
C THR A 106 14.83 11.01 8.24
N ALA A 107 14.30 10.70 9.43
CA ALA A 107 14.99 10.92 10.70
C ALA A 107 16.29 10.09 10.77
N TYR A 108 16.24 8.82 10.35
CA TYR A 108 17.42 7.97 10.27
C TYR A 108 18.48 8.57 9.34
N GLY A 109 18.08 9.01 8.14
CA GLY A 109 18.97 9.66 7.18
C GLY A 109 19.66 10.91 7.75
N ILE A 110 18.89 11.81 8.37
CA ILE A 110 19.41 13.04 8.98
C ILE A 110 20.45 12.74 10.07
N ILE A 111 20.19 11.74 10.92
CA ILE A 111 21.12 11.36 12.00
C ILE A 111 22.40 10.78 11.42
N MET A 112 22.29 9.87 10.45
CA MET A 112 23.46 9.24 9.81
C MET A 112 24.30 10.24 9.04
N ASP A 113 23.68 11.22 8.38
CA ASP A 113 24.42 12.27 7.68
C ASP A 113 25.17 13.17 8.66
N ALA A 114 24.54 13.58 9.78
CA ALA A 114 25.22 14.36 10.82
C ALA A 114 26.39 13.61 11.47
N ILE A 115 26.28 12.29 11.64
CA ILE A 115 27.37 11.44 12.13
C ILE A 115 28.54 11.44 11.14
N ARG A 116 28.26 11.24 9.85
CA ARG A 116 29.30 11.25 8.80
C ARG A 116 30.00 12.60 8.69
N ASP A 117 29.25 13.70 8.79
CA ASP A 117 29.82 15.05 8.78
C ASP A 117 30.79 15.24 9.95
N LEU A 118 30.41 14.82 11.16
CA LEU A 118 31.28 14.88 12.34
C LEU A 118 32.53 14.01 12.18
N GLU A 119 32.39 12.78 11.69
CA GLU A 119 33.50 11.86 11.47
C GLU A 119 34.48 12.42 10.42
N SER A 120 33.96 13.00 9.33
CA SER A 120 34.78 13.62 8.29
C SER A 120 35.57 14.83 8.82
N ASP A 121 34.95 15.68 9.64
CA ASP A 121 35.62 16.82 10.27
C ASP A 121 36.72 16.38 11.25
N LEU A 122 36.48 15.32 12.04
CA LEU A 122 37.47 14.73 12.93
C LEU A 122 38.67 14.18 12.14
N GLU A 123 38.44 13.37 11.11
CA GLU A 123 39.49 12.81 10.26
C GLU A 123 40.40 13.89 9.64
N SER A 124 39.83 15.05 9.31
CA SER A 124 40.57 16.19 8.75
C SER A 124 41.30 17.05 9.80
N SER A 125 41.04 16.83 11.10
CA SER A 125 41.54 17.68 12.18
C SER A 125 42.96 17.32 12.63
N GLU A 126 43.89 18.27 12.54
CA GLU A 126 45.28 18.05 12.99
C GLU A 126 45.37 17.66 14.48
N SER A 127 44.50 18.23 15.32
CA SER A 127 44.56 18.07 16.79
C SER A 127 43.60 17.04 17.36
N PHE A 128 42.59 16.61 16.59
CA PHE A 128 41.48 15.80 17.11
C PHE A 128 41.17 14.53 16.28
N HIS A 129 41.97 14.20 15.26
CA HIS A 129 41.78 13.03 14.39
C HIS A 129 41.86 11.67 15.08
N ASP A 130 42.36 11.61 16.31
CA ASP A 130 42.45 10.40 17.12
C ASP A 130 41.22 10.17 18.02
N LEU A 131 40.27 11.12 18.06
CA LEU A 131 39.03 10.98 18.82
C LEU A 131 38.03 10.08 18.11
N GLN A 132 37.37 9.20 18.88
CA GLN A 132 36.23 8.41 18.45
C GLN A 132 35.00 8.85 19.25
N LEU A 133 34.15 9.69 18.66
CA LEU A 133 33.00 10.28 19.36
C LEU A 133 31.68 9.55 19.09
N THR A 134 31.62 8.73 18.04
CA THR A 134 30.40 8.09 17.53
C THR A 134 30.40 6.57 17.74
N SER A 135 31.51 5.98 18.21
CA SER A 135 31.70 4.52 18.31
C SER A 135 30.72 3.82 19.26
N ASP A 136 30.18 4.54 20.23
CA ASP A 136 29.21 4.02 21.21
C ASP A 136 27.74 4.28 20.80
N MET A 137 27.50 4.96 19.66
CA MET A 137 26.16 5.29 19.18
C MET A 137 25.56 4.09 18.41
N ASP A 138 24.71 3.33 19.09
CA ASP A 138 23.97 2.21 18.48
C ASP A 138 22.67 2.70 17.82
N ILE A 139 22.80 3.47 16.73
CA ILE A 139 21.68 4.09 16.00
C ILE A 139 20.80 3.05 15.31
N ASP A 140 21.41 2.03 14.71
CA ASP A 140 20.68 0.94 14.05
C ASP A 140 19.70 0.30 15.04
N ARG A 141 20.19 -0.07 16.23
CA ARG A 141 19.36 -0.64 17.29
C ARG A 141 18.32 0.33 17.82
N ALA A 142 18.62 1.63 17.90
CA ALA A 142 17.65 2.63 18.33
C ALA A 142 16.44 2.68 17.40
N PHE A 143 16.65 2.57 16.08
CA PHE A 143 15.58 2.54 15.09
C PHE A 143 14.91 1.16 14.96
N GLU A 144 15.62 0.06 15.23
CA GLU A 144 15.01 -1.28 15.33
C GLU A 144 13.95 -1.35 16.45
N TYR A 145 14.15 -0.65 17.57
CA TYR A 145 13.18 -0.62 18.67
C TYR A 145 12.00 0.33 18.45
N ILE A 146 12.07 1.21 17.44
CA ILE A 146 10.92 2.03 17.08
C ILE A 146 9.97 1.13 16.30
N GLU A 147 8.84 0.80 16.91
CA GLU A 147 7.82 -0.03 16.29
C GLU A 147 7.25 0.70 15.05
N ASN A 148 7.37 0.07 13.90
CA ASN A 148 6.76 0.54 12.66
C ASN A 148 5.25 0.27 12.67
N PRO A 149 4.42 1.10 12.01
CA PRO A 149 3.05 0.73 11.73
C PRO A 149 2.97 -0.66 11.08
N SER A 150 2.08 -1.51 11.58
CA SER A 150 1.88 -2.84 10.99
C SER A 150 1.04 -2.73 9.72
N GLU A 151 1.71 -2.67 8.57
CA GLU A 151 1.05 -2.78 7.26
C GLU A 151 0.27 -4.09 7.14
N TYR A 152 0.73 -5.17 7.80
CA TYR A 152 0.06 -6.47 7.81
C TYR A 152 -1.30 -6.43 8.50
N GLU A 153 -1.37 -5.82 9.68
CA GLU A 153 -2.64 -5.67 10.40
C GLU A 153 -3.63 -4.83 9.60
N PHE A 154 -3.14 -3.76 8.96
CA PHE A 154 -3.96 -2.91 8.12
C PHE A 154 -4.45 -3.64 6.87
N ALA A 155 -3.57 -4.33 6.14
CA ALA A 155 -3.91 -5.12 4.96
C ALA A 155 -4.89 -6.26 5.28
N SER A 156 -4.69 -6.94 6.42
CA SER A 156 -5.62 -7.96 6.91
C SER A 156 -7.00 -7.37 7.16
N LYS A 157 -7.07 -6.18 7.78
CA LYS A 157 -8.35 -5.49 8.02
C LYS A 157 -9.01 -5.01 6.71
N LEU A 158 -8.23 -4.55 5.74
CA LEU A 158 -8.74 -4.21 4.40
C LEU A 158 -9.34 -5.45 3.72
N ALA A 159 -8.64 -6.59 3.75
CA ALA A 159 -9.13 -7.82 3.16
C ALA A 159 -10.48 -8.25 3.77
N GLU A 160 -10.65 -8.08 5.08
CA GLU A 160 -11.92 -8.31 5.79
C GLU A 160 -13.01 -7.32 5.35
N VAL A 161 -12.74 -6.01 5.44
CA VAL A 161 -13.73 -4.95 5.15
C VAL A 161 -14.23 -4.99 3.71
N PHE A 162 -13.34 -5.31 2.77
CA PHE A 162 -13.65 -5.36 1.35
C PHE A 162 -14.08 -6.74 0.86
N ASP A 163 -14.22 -7.73 1.76
CA ASP A 163 -14.58 -9.13 1.45
C ASP A 163 -13.71 -9.74 0.33
N VAL A 164 -12.39 -9.53 0.42
CA VAL A 164 -11.46 -9.92 -0.64
C VAL A 164 -11.31 -11.44 -0.69
N LYS A 165 -11.57 -12.02 -1.86
CA LYS A 165 -11.36 -13.44 -2.13
C LYS A 165 -10.06 -13.61 -2.90
N VAL A 166 -9.13 -14.34 -2.33
CA VAL A 166 -7.83 -14.68 -2.93
C VAL A 166 -7.97 -16.02 -3.66
N PHE A 167 -7.56 -16.08 -4.93
CA PHE A 167 -7.62 -17.34 -5.72
C PHE A 167 -6.25 -17.97 -5.93
N GLU A 168 -5.19 -17.17 -5.90
CA GLU A 168 -3.81 -17.64 -5.91
C GLU A 168 -3.14 -17.13 -4.63
N ASN A 169 -2.43 -18.00 -3.91
CA ASN A 169 -1.51 -17.57 -2.86
C ASN A 169 -0.10 -17.45 -3.47
N ASN A 170 0.70 -16.50 -2.97
CA ASN A 170 2.13 -16.46 -3.29
C ASN A 170 2.84 -17.65 -2.62
#